data_AF-A0A970AXY1-F1
#
_entry.id   AF-A0A970AXY1-F1
#
_cell.length_a   1.000
_cell.length_b   1.000
_cell.length_c   1.000
_cell.angle_alpha   90.00
_cell.angle_beta   90.00
_cell.angle_gamma   90.00
#
_symmetry.space_group_name_H-M   'P 1'
#
loop_
_entity.id
_entity.type
_entity.pdbx_description
1 polymer ?
#
loop_
_entity_poly.entity_id
_entity_poly.type
_entity_poly.pdbx_seq_one_letter_code
_entity_poly.pdbx_strand_id
1 'polypeptide(L)' 'MPRQKTIPDARILATVSQLLAAEGDKAVSFASVAAATGLAAPTLVQRFGSRDGMVRA' A
#
# COMPACT_ATOMS: atom_id res chain seq x y z
N MET A 1 -2.09 -15.39 19.63
CA MET A 1 -1.94 -15.29 18.16
C MET A 1 -2.17 -13.83 17.78
N PRO A 2 -1.24 -13.15 17.07
CA PRO A 2 -1.44 -11.75 16.68
C PRO A 2 -2.67 -11.66 15.77
N ARG A 3 -3.62 -10.76 16.07
CA ARG A 3 -4.79 -10.51 15.23
C ARG A 3 -4.31 -10.08 13.84
N GLN A 4 -4.67 -10.84 12.81
CA GLN A 4 -4.45 -10.41 11.43
C GLN A 4 -5.31 -9.16 11.18
N LYS A 5 -4.64 -8.05 10.90
CA LYS A 5 -5.29 -6.80 10.50
C LYS A 5 -5.78 -6.98 9.07
N THR A 6 -7.03 -7.39 8.89
CA THR A 6 -7.63 -7.52 7.56
C THR A 6 -8.07 -6.14 7.09
N ILE A 7 -7.32 -5.56 6.16
CA ILE A 7 -7.65 -4.28 5.53
C ILE A 7 -8.10 -4.55 4.08
N PRO A 8 -9.22 -3.98 3.63
CA PRO A 8 -9.67 -4.07 2.23
C PRO A 8 -8.68 -3.39 1.27
N ASP A 9 -8.57 -3.90 0.05
CA ASP A 9 -7.68 -3.30 -0.96
C ASP A 9 -8.09 -1.86 -1.31
N ALA A 10 -9.39 -1.56 -1.32
CA ALA A 10 -9.90 -0.20 -1.49
C ALA A 10 -9.33 0.81 -0.47
N ARG A 11 -9.07 0.38 0.78
CA ARG A 11 -8.42 1.24 1.78
C ARG A 11 -6.95 1.44 1.48
N ILE A 12 -6.26 0.43 0.96
CA ILE A 12 -4.85 0.51 0.56
C ILE A 12 -4.72 1.46 -0.64
N LEU A 13 -5.57 1.29 -1.66
CA LEU A 13 -5.58 2.13 -2.86
C LEU A 13 -5.91 3.60 -2.55
N ALA A 14 -6.81 3.84 -1.58
CA ALA A 14 -7.06 5.19 -1.08
C ALA A 14 -5.80 5.82 -0.45
N THR A 15 -5.05 5.06 0.36
CA THR A 15 -3.77 5.51 0.93
C THR A 15 -2.71 5.75 -0.15
N VAL A 16 -2.61 4.86 -1.13
CA VAL A 16 -1.71 5.01 -2.29
C VAL A 16 -2.05 6.30 -3.04
N SER A 17 -3.33 6.54 -3.34
CA SER A 17 -3.79 7.74 -4.04
C SER A 17 -3.49 9.02 -3.26
N GLN A 18 -3.63 9.00 -1.93
CA GLN A 18 -3.27 10.14 -1.07
C GLN A 18 -1.77 10.42 -1.08
N LEU A 19 -0.94 9.39 -0.97
CA LEU A 19 0.53 9.54 -1.07
C LEU A 19 0.94 10.08 -2.44
N LEU A 20 0.32 9.57 -3.51
CA LEU A 20 0.57 10.02 -4.88
C LEU A 20 0.19 11.51 -5.06
N ALA A 21 -0.93 11.94 -4.46
CA ALA A 21 -1.38 13.32 -4.53
C ALA A 21 -0.55 14.28 -3.67
N ALA A 22 -0.04 13.81 -2.52
CA ALA A 22 0.70 14.65 -1.57
C ALA A 22 2.18 14.83 -1.96
N GLU A 23 2.85 13.74 -2.33
CA GLU A 23 4.31 13.71 -2.50
C GLU A 23 4.73 13.28 -3.92
N GLY A 24 3.77 12.91 -4.76
CA GLY A 24 4.01 12.46 -6.12
C GLY A 24 4.36 10.98 -6.23
N ASP A 25 4.59 10.54 -7.46
CA ASP A 25 4.85 9.13 -7.78
C ASP A 25 6.00 8.57 -6.95
N LYS A 26 7.14 9.28 -6.88
CA LYS A 26 8.38 8.81 -6.23
C LYS A 26 8.23 8.46 -4.74
N ALA A 27 7.25 9.04 -4.05
CA ALA A 27 7.00 8.76 -2.64
C ALA A 27 6.26 7.43 -2.42
N VAL A 28 5.51 6.96 -3.43
CA VAL A 28 4.77 5.69 -3.34
C VAL A 28 5.71 4.51 -3.51
N SER A 29 5.92 3.81 -2.39
CA SER A 29 6.67 2.57 -2.27
C SER A 29 5.96 1.59 -1.34
N PHE A 30 6.26 0.30 -1.45
CA PHE A 30 5.71 -0.69 -0.50
C PHE A 30 6.04 -0.36 0.96
N ALA A 31 7.20 0.26 1.23
CA ALA A 31 7.56 0.69 2.57
C ALA A 31 6.68 1.85 3.07
N SER A 32 6.45 2.89 2.25
CA SER A 32 5.59 4.02 2.60
C SER A 32 4.14 3.59 2.85
N VAL A 33 3.60 2.71 1.99
CA VAL A 33 2.23 2.21 2.11
C VAL A 33 2.11 1.24 3.28
N ALA A 34 3.12 0.40 3.53
CA ALA A 34 3.19 -0.45 4.73
C ALA A 34 3.16 0.39 6.01
N ALA A 35 3.95 1.45 6.07
CA ALA A 35 3.97 2.38 7.21
C ALA A 35 2.61 3.07 7.40
N ALA A 36 1.98 3.54 6.32
CA ALA A 36 0.70 4.24 6.38
C ALA A 36 -0.50 3.32 6.71
N THR A 37 -0.49 2.08 6.23
CA THR A 37 -1.58 1.10 6.47
C THR A 37 -1.37 0.25 7.74
N GLY A 38 -0.13 0.19 8.22
CA GLY A 38 0.31 -0.73 9.28
C GLY A 38 0.31 -2.20 8.83
N LEU A 39 0.46 -2.44 7.52
CA LEU A 39 0.65 -3.78 6.95
C LEU A 39 2.14 -4.07 6.76
N ALA A 40 2.49 -5.34 6.64
CA ALA A 40 3.84 -5.71 6.23
C ALA A 40 4.02 -5.47 4.71
N ALA A 41 5.16 -4.92 4.31
CA ALA A 41 5.52 -4.76 2.90
C ALA A 41 5.35 -6.05 2.06
N PRO A 42 5.76 -7.26 2.52
CA PRO A 42 5.53 -8.49 1.75
C PRO A 42 4.04 -8.81 1.52
N THR A 43 3.13 -8.38 2.39
CA THR A 43 1.68 -8.51 2.16
C THR A 43 1.23 -7.68 0.97
N LEU A 44 1.78 -6.47 0.81
CA LEU A 44 1.48 -5.61 -0.33
C LEU A 44 2.08 -6.18 -1.63
N VAL A 45 3.30 -6.72 -1.59
CA VAL A 45 3.93 -7.39 -2.74
C VAL A 45 3.09 -8.60 -3.17
N GLN A 46 2.61 -9.42 -2.23
CA GLN A 46 1.79 -10.58 -2.55
C GLN A 46 0.42 -10.21 -3.14
N ARG A 47 -0.14 -9.06 -2.75
CA ARG A 47 -1.44 -8.57 -3.26
C ARG A 47 -1.35 -7.89 -4.63
N PHE A 48 -0.35 -7.03 -4.83
CA PHE A 48 -0.26 -6.15 -6.01
C PHE A 48 0.86 -6.55 -6.99
N GLY A 49 1.75 -7.45 -6.61
CA GLY A 49 2.88 -7.94 -7.41
C GLY A 49 4.03 -6.95 -7.56
N SER A 50 3.72 -5.72 -7.98
CA SER A 50 4.70 -4.67 -8.22
C SER A 50 4.20 -3.30 -7.76
N ARG A 51 5.12 -2.34 -7.62
CA ARG A 51 4.77 -0.95 -7.28
C ARG A 51 3.84 -0.36 -8.34
N ASP A 52 4.15 -0.53 -9.61
CA ASP A 52 3.27 -0.08 -10.71
C ASP A 52 1.91 -0.78 -10.66
N GLY A 53 1.89 -2.09 -10.39
CA GLY A 53 0.64 -2.83 -10.17
C GLY A 53 -0.20 -2.25 -9.03
N MET A 54 0.44 -1.78 -7.95
CA MET A 54 -0.24 -1.13 -6.82
C MET A 54 -0.75 0.28 -7.15
N VAL A 55 -0.03 1.04 -7.98
CA VAL A 55 -0.43 2.40 -8.39
C VAL A 55 -1.53 2.38 -9.47
N ARG A 56 -1.60 1.30 -10.27
CA ARG A 56 -2.56 1.15 -11.39
C ARG A 56 -3.80 0.33 -11.05
N ALA A 57 -3.82 -0.40 -9.93
CA ALA A 57 -4.95 -1.18 -9.44
C ALA A 57 -6.14 -0.28 -9.02
#